data_AF-A0A382RVX4-F1
#
_entry.id   AF-A0A382RVX4-F1
#
_cell.length_a   1.000
_cell.length_b   1.000
_cell.length_c   1.000
_cell.angle_alpha   90.00
_cell.angle_beta   90.00
_cell.angle_gamma   90.00
#
_symmetry.space_group_name_H-M   'P 1'
#
loop_
_entity.id
_entity.type
_entity.pdbx_description
1 polymer ?
#
loop_
_entity_poly.entity_id
_entity_poly.type
_entity_poly.pdbx_seq_one_letter_code
_entity_poly.pdbx_strand_id
1 'polypeptide(L)'
;MSRKFDIVVMGGGPGGYVAAIRAAQLGKSVAVVEKEALGGICLNWGCIPTKSLLKDSEVLHLVKNADKYGIDVDGYSVNFGTSVKRSRRVAKRLSKGIEYL
;
A
#
# COMPACT_ATOMS: atom_id res chain seq x y z
N MET A 1 -23.00 -8.98 26.35
CA MET A 1 -23.97 -8.74 25.24
C MET A 1 -23.33 -9.14 23.93
N SER A 2 -23.99 -9.98 23.13
CA SER A 2 -23.56 -10.31 21.77
C SER A 2 -24.12 -9.28 20.79
N ARG A 3 -23.30 -8.84 19.82
CA ARG A 3 -23.75 -8.01 18.69
C ARG A 3 -24.01 -8.92 17.49
N LYS A 4 -25.15 -8.75 16.82
CA LYS A 4 -25.49 -9.46 15.59
C LYS A 4 -25.13 -8.60 14.38
N PHE A 5 -24.53 -9.22 13.38
CA PHE A 5 -24.22 -8.62 12.08
C PHE A 5 -24.70 -9.57 10.99
N ASP A 6 -25.07 -9.03 9.84
CA ASP A 6 -25.44 -9.83 8.67
C ASP A 6 -24.20 -10.56 8.11
N ILE A 7 -23.03 -9.89 8.16
CA ILE A 7 -21.77 -10.42 7.65
C ILE A 7 -20.63 -10.11 8.64
N VAL A 8 -19.78 -11.10 8.89
CA VAL A 8 -18.52 -10.92 9.61
C VAL A 8 -17.38 -11.33 8.68
N VAL A 9 -16.46 -10.40 8.42
CA VAL A 9 -15.27 -10.62 7.59
C VAL A 9 -14.06 -10.83 8.48
N MET A 10 -13.42 -11.98 8.36
CA MET A 10 -12.19 -12.31 9.08
C MET A 10 -10.98 -11.97 8.21
N GLY A 11 -10.27 -10.91 8.59
CA GLY A 11 -9.13 -10.34 7.86
C GLY A 11 -9.51 -9.09 7.06
N GLY A 12 -8.76 -8.01 7.26
CA GLY A 12 -8.91 -6.71 6.61
C GLY A 12 -7.98 -6.52 5.40
N GLY A 13 -7.56 -7.60 4.74
CA GLY A 13 -6.78 -7.55 3.50
C GLY A 13 -7.61 -7.17 2.27
N PRO A 14 -7.01 -7.16 1.06
CA PRO A 14 -7.68 -6.74 -0.18
C PRO A 14 -9.02 -7.42 -0.45
N GLY A 15 -9.12 -8.74 -0.26
CA GLY A 15 -10.41 -9.43 -0.39
C GLY A 15 -11.40 -9.05 0.72
N GLY A 16 -10.91 -8.91 1.95
CA GLY A 16 -11.73 -8.66 3.13
C GLY A 16 -12.34 -7.27 3.17
N TYR A 17 -11.51 -6.22 3.07
CA TYR A 17 -12.04 -4.85 3.13
C TYR A 17 -12.94 -4.54 1.92
N VAL A 18 -12.64 -5.08 0.72
CA VAL A 18 -13.51 -4.89 -0.45
C VAL A 18 -14.86 -5.57 -0.26
N ALA A 19 -14.87 -6.81 0.25
CA ALA A 19 -16.12 -7.51 0.56
C ALA A 19 -16.92 -6.77 1.63
N ALA A 20 -16.27 -6.28 2.68
CA ALA A 20 -16.91 -5.54 3.75
C ALA A 20 -17.53 -4.23 3.27
N ILE A 21 -16.78 -3.41 2.53
CA ILE A 21 -17.26 -2.16 1.94
C ILE A 21 -18.44 -2.43 1.02
N ARG A 22 -18.33 -3.44 0.15
CA ARG A 22 -19.41 -3.76 -0.80
C ARG A 22 -20.68 -4.23 -0.07
N ALA A 23 -20.54 -5.04 0.96
CA ALA A 23 -21.68 -5.48 1.77
C ALA A 23 -22.35 -4.32 2.50
N ALA A 24 -21.57 -3.39 3.07
CA ALA A 24 -22.09 -2.19 3.71
C ALA A 24 -22.84 -1.29 2.70
N GLN A 25 -22.30 -1.11 1.49
CA GLN A 25 -22.97 -0.38 0.41
C GLN A 25 -24.30 -1.02 -0.03
N LEU A 26 -24.45 -2.34 0.15
CA LEU A 26 -25.69 -3.07 -0.11
C LEU A 26 -26.65 -3.07 1.09
N GLY A 27 -26.40 -2.24 2.10
CA GLY A 27 -27.27 -2.06 3.27
C GLY A 27 -27.17 -3.16 4.32
N LYS A 28 -26.11 -3.98 4.28
CA LYS A 28 -25.86 -5.00 5.31
C LYS A 28 -25.09 -4.43 6.48
N SER A 29 -25.41 -4.90 7.69
CA SER A 29 -24.57 -4.69 8.87
C SER A 29 -23.34 -5.60 8.79
N VAL A 30 -22.15 -5.01 8.84
CA VAL A 30 -20.88 -5.74 8.64
C VAL A 30 -19.94 -5.49 9.81
N ALA A 31 -19.28 -6.54 10.29
CA ALA A 31 -18.12 -6.44 11.16
C ALA A 31 -16.86 -6.96 10.44
N VAL A 32 -15.74 -6.27 10.62
CA VAL A 32 -14.43 -6.74 10.16
C VAL A 32 -13.57 -7.03 11.38
N VAL A 33 -12.93 -8.19 11.40
CA VAL A 33 -11.98 -8.59 12.43
C VAL A 33 -10.60 -8.69 11.79
N GLU A 34 -9.72 -7.75 12.14
CA GLU A 34 -8.32 -7.73 11.70
C GLU A 34 -7.43 -7.72 12.94
N LYS A 35 -6.38 -8.55 12.93
CA LYS A 35 -5.44 -8.68 14.05
C LYS A 35 -4.40 -7.56 14.04
N GLU A 36 -3.95 -7.16 12.86
CA GLU A 36 -2.73 -6.37 12.68
C GLU A 36 -3.04 -4.99 12.09
N ALA A 37 -3.21 -4.90 10.77
CA ALA A 37 -3.43 -3.63 10.07
C ALA A 37 -4.37 -3.81 8.87
N LEU A 38 -5.29 -2.85 8.70
CA LEU A 38 -6.17 -2.79 7.54
C LEU A 38 -5.35 -2.60 6.25
N GLY A 39 -5.85 -3.18 5.16
CA GLY A 39 -5.12 -3.29 3.89
C GLY A 39 -4.30 -4.57 3.74
N GLY A 40 -4.09 -5.32 4.83
CA GLY A 40 -3.39 -6.60 4.85
C GLY A 40 -1.97 -6.55 4.28
N ILE A 41 -1.48 -7.69 3.78
CA ILE A 41 -0.11 -7.80 3.27
C ILE A 41 0.12 -6.83 2.11
N CYS A 42 -0.80 -6.76 1.15
CA CYS A 42 -0.62 -5.98 -0.07
C CYS A 42 -0.25 -4.51 0.18
N LEU A 43 -1.00 -3.83 1.06
CA LEU A 43 -0.76 -2.41 1.34
C LEU A 43 0.43 -2.19 2.30
N ASN A 44 0.60 -3.06 3.29
CA ASN A 44 1.52 -2.80 4.39
C ASN A 44 2.94 -3.38 4.18
N TRP A 45 3.06 -4.57 3.59
CA TRP A 45 4.34 -5.31 3.50
C TRP A 45 4.63 -5.97 2.14
N GLY A 46 3.69 -5.94 1.20
CA GLY A 46 3.78 -6.64 -0.08
C GLY A 46 3.86 -5.67 -1.25
N CYS A 47 2.84 -5.71 -2.10
CA CYS A 47 2.84 -5.07 -3.41
C CYS A 47 3.18 -3.58 -3.35
N ILE A 48 2.57 -2.82 -2.43
CA ILE A 48 2.74 -1.36 -2.38
C ILE A 48 4.18 -0.93 -2.01
N PRO A 49 4.75 -1.34 -0.86
CA PRO A 49 6.12 -0.94 -0.52
C PRO A 49 7.13 -1.48 -1.54
N THR A 50 6.95 -2.70 -2.04
CA THR A 50 7.84 -3.30 -3.05
C THR A 50 7.81 -2.54 -4.37
N LYS A 51 6.64 -2.18 -4.89
CA LYS A 51 6.54 -1.40 -6.14
C LYS A 51 6.99 0.04 -5.96
N SER A 52 6.87 0.60 -4.76
CA SER A 52 7.48 1.90 -4.45
C SER A 52 9.01 1.84 -4.59
N LEU A 53 9.66 0.85 -3.98
CA LEU A 53 11.12 0.67 -4.10
C LEU A 53 11.57 0.31 -5.51
N LEU A 54 10.77 -0.47 -6.24
CA LEU A 54 11.04 -0.77 -7.65
C LEU A 54 11.08 0.52 -8.48
N LYS A 55 10.17 1.47 -8.22
CA LYS A 55 10.19 2.76 -8.90
C LYS A 55 11.44 3.58 -8.57
N ASP A 56 11.93 3.53 -7.32
CA ASP A 56 13.22 4.18 -6.97
C ASP A 56 14.38 3.59 -7.79
N SER A 57 14.37 2.26 -7.97
CA SER A 57 15.38 1.56 -8.77
C SER A 57 15.29 1.91 -10.26
N GLU A 58 14.08 2.05 -10.78
CA GLU A 58 13.82 2.49 -12.16
C GLU A 58 14.34 3.92 -12.39
N VAL A 59 14.12 4.83 -11.42
CA VAL A 59 14.66 6.20 -11.48
C VAL A 59 16.19 6.19 -11.52
N LEU A 60 16.82 5.40 -10.65
CA LEU A 60 18.28 5.24 -10.68
C LEU A 60 18.77 4.66 -12.01
N HIS A 61 18.03 3.69 -12.57
CA HIS A 61 18.35 3.13 -13.88
C HIS A 61 18.29 4.19 -14.98
N LEU A 62 17.30 5.08 -14.97
CA LEU A 62 17.22 6.20 -15.91
C LEU A 62 18.39 7.17 -15.75
N VAL A 63 18.74 7.55 -14.52
CA VAL A 63 19.90 8.43 -14.25
C VAL A 63 21.19 7.81 -14.77
N LYS A 64 21.39 6.50 -14.56
CA LYS A 64 22.56 5.76 -15.07
C LYS A 64 22.66 5.68 -16.58
N ASN A 65 21.55 5.86 -17.29
CA ASN A 65 21.44 5.73 -18.75
C ASN A 65 20.99 7.05 -19.39
N ALA A 66 21.21 8.17 -18.70
CA ALA A 66 20.74 9.49 -19.12
C ALA A 66 21.43 9.96 -20.42
N ASP A 67 22.64 9.47 -20.68
CA ASP A 67 23.43 9.70 -21.90
C ASP A 67 22.68 9.27 -23.16
N LYS A 68 21.89 8.20 -23.09
CA LYS A 68 21.03 7.72 -24.20
C LYS A 68 19.94 8.71 -24.59
N TYR A 69 19.67 9.68 -23.72
CA TYR A 69 18.72 10.76 -23.93
C TYR A 69 19.42 12.11 -24.17
N GLY A 70 20.74 12.11 -24.37
CA GLY A 70 21.54 13.33 -24.57
C GLY A 70 21.70 14.17 -23.30
N ILE A 71 21.59 13.55 -22.12
CA ILE A 71 21.73 14.23 -20.83
C ILE A 71 23.01 13.74 -20.15
N ASP A 72 23.95 14.65 -19.96
CA ASP A 72 25.16 14.40 -19.19
C ASP A 72 24.89 14.56 -17.69
N VAL A 73 25.33 13.58 -16.90
CA VAL A 73 25.19 13.58 -15.43
C VAL A 73 26.56 13.36 -14.81
N ASP A 74 27.15 14.45 -14.28
CA ASP A 74 28.50 14.43 -13.71
C ASP A 74 28.64 13.55 -12.45
N GLY A 75 27.53 13.27 -11.75
CA GLY A 75 27.51 12.37 -10.61
C GLY A 75 26.15 12.25 -9.92
N TYR A 76 25.96 11.18 -9.15
CA TYR A 76 24.78 10.98 -8.32
C TYR A 76 25.12 10.21 -7.04
N SER A 77 24.28 10.35 -6.02
CA SER A 77 24.35 9.58 -4.78
C SER A 77 23.03 8.91 -4.48
N VAL A 78 23.07 7.71 -3.90
CA VAL A 78 21.89 6.93 -3.55
C VAL A 78 21.74 6.89 -2.03
N ASN A 79 20.65 7.46 -1.52
CA ASN A 79 20.28 7.36 -0.11
C ASN A 79 19.17 6.32 0.06
N PHE A 80 19.57 5.08 0.33
CA PHE A 80 18.63 3.98 0.53
C PHE A 80 17.67 4.21 1.72
N GLY A 81 18.14 4.89 2.77
CA GLY A 81 17.30 5.25 3.91
C GLY A 81 16.11 6.13 3.51
N THR A 82 16.33 7.08 2.61
CA THR A 82 15.26 7.93 2.06
C THR A 82 14.30 7.13 1.18
N SER A 83 14.79 6.21 0.36
CA SER A 83 13.96 5.31 -0.47
C SER A 83 13.03 4.44 0.39
N VAL A 84 13.56 3.82 1.44
CA VAL A 84 12.76 3.02 2.39
C VAL A 84 11.74 3.90 3.13
N LYS A 85 12.13 5.11 3.58
CA LYS A 85 11.18 6.04 4.21
C LYS A 85 10.05 6.44 3.24
N ARG A 86 10.34 6.64 1.95
CA ARG A 86 9.34 6.93 0.92
C ARG A 86 8.38 5.76 0.73
N SER A 87 8.88 4.53 0.61
CA SER A 87 8.04 3.35 0.43
C SER A 87 7.06 3.14 1.59
N ARG A 88 7.53 3.34 2.84
CA ARG A 88 6.69 3.29 4.04
C ARG A 88 5.65 4.40 4.09
N ARG A 89 5.99 5.61 3.64
CA ARG A 89 5.05 6.73 3.55
C ARG A 89 3.92 6.43 2.55
N VAL A 90 4.25 5.83 1.40
CA VAL A 90 3.26 5.44 0.39
C VAL A 90 2.32 4.37 0.93
N ALA A 91 2.87 3.32 1.56
CA ALA A 91 2.09 2.27 2.21
C ALA A 91 1.11 2.84 3.25
N LYS A 92 1.62 3.67 4.18
CA LYS A 92 0.82 4.29 5.24
C LYS A 92 -0.30 5.19 4.72
N ARG A 93 -0.08 5.91 3.61
CA ARG A 93 -1.12 6.75 3.02
C ARG A 93 -2.29 5.90 2.51
N LEU A 94 -2.00 4.78 1.86
CA LEU A 94 -3.04 3.91 1.31
C LEU A 94 -3.77 3.12 2.41
N SER A 95 -3.05 2.60 3.41
CA SER A 95 -3.68 1.87 4.53
C SER A 95 -4.64 2.78 5.31
N LYS A 96 -4.24 4.04 5.60
CA LYS A 96 -5.10 5.04 6.23
C LYS A 96 -6.34 5.39 5.42
N GLY A 97 -6.24 5.32 4.08
CA GLY A 97 -7.40 5.50 3.21
C GLY A 97 -8.46 4.42 3.42
N ILE A 98 -8.04 3.18 3.73
CA ILE A 98 -8.97 2.08 4.05
C ILE A 98 -9.53 2.22 5.47
N GLU A 99 -8.73 2.65 6.44
CA GLU A 99 -9.19 2.90 7.82
C GLU A 99 -10.30 3.97 7.93
N TYR A 100 -10.40 4.85 6.93
CA TYR A 100 -11.42 5.90 6.87
C TYR A 100 -12.79 5.42 6.35
N LEU A 101 -12.83 4.30 5.62
CA LEU A 101 -14.03 3.78 4.94
C LEU A 101 -14.85 2.87 5.85
#